data_AF-G0J4U5-F1
#
_entry.id   AF-G0J4U5-F1
#
_cell.length_a   1.000
_cell.length_b   1.000
_cell.length_c   1.000
_cell.angle_alpha   90.00
_cell.angle_beta   90.00
_cell.angle_gamma   90.00
#
_symmetry.space_group_name_H-M   'P 1'
#
loop_
_entity.id
_entity.type
_entity.pdbx_description
1 polymer ?
#
loop_
_entity_poly.entity_id
_entity_poly.type
_entity_poly.pdbx_seq_one_letter_code
_entity_poly.pdbx_strand_id
1 'polypeptide(L)'
;MSSNQTTYKLQSLDLPSDWSVRRNEFYDIDPTDNIPEDDKFLNIYCQEDLLLIQKENYHLDLGWYGSDNLDNELTGYCIHLFNGDSWLISELLVKFRSKDKNEIVDQINSLIKTVDNKDFERLIGYQVSEENSNDFTDFDEFDIRKNKKAR
;
A
#
# COMPACT_ATOMS: atom_id res chain seq x y z
N MET A 1 1.91 33.62 -1.25
CA MET A 1 1.44 32.24 -1.01
C MET A 1 1.45 31.57 -2.37
N SER A 2 2.49 30.80 -2.68
CA SER A 2 2.56 30.09 -3.95
C SER A 2 1.60 28.91 -3.87
N SER A 3 0.63 28.85 -4.78
CA SER A 3 -0.14 27.64 -5.02
C SER A 3 0.83 26.58 -5.50
N ASN A 4 1.16 25.59 -4.66
CA ASN A 4 1.83 24.37 -5.11
C ASN A 4 0.86 23.64 -6.05
N GLN A 5 0.93 23.94 -7.33
CA GLN A 5 0.34 23.10 -8.36
C GLN A 5 1.20 21.85 -8.42
N THR A 6 0.63 20.69 -8.10
CA THR A 6 1.32 19.42 -8.27
C THR A 6 1.60 19.21 -9.75
N THR A 7 2.88 19.12 -10.12
CA THR A 7 3.33 19.05 -11.53
C THR A 7 3.16 17.65 -12.14
N TYR A 8 2.91 16.64 -11.30
CA TYR A 8 2.92 15.23 -11.70
C TYR A 8 1.53 14.68 -11.94
N LYS A 9 1.42 13.77 -12.91
CA LYS A 9 0.19 13.03 -13.19
C LYS A 9 0.03 11.94 -12.13
N LEU A 10 -1.21 11.59 -11.80
CA LEU A 10 -1.50 10.41 -10.98
C LEU A 10 -1.12 9.13 -11.76
N GLN A 11 -0.62 8.14 -11.03
CA GLN A 11 -0.35 6.82 -11.55
C GLN A 11 -1.66 6.18 -12.01
N SER A 12 -1.69 5.70 -13.26
CA SER A 12 -2.85 4.98 -13.79
C SER A 12 -2.92 3.60 -13.16
N LEU A 13 -4.09 3.24 -12.65
CA LEU A 13 -4.41 1.92 -12.08
C LEU A 13 -5.66 1.37 -12.77
N ASP A 14 -5.64 0.08 -13.11
CA ASP A 14 -6.78 -0.62 -13.70
C ASP A 14 -7.77 -1.03 -12.60
N LEU A 15 -8.50 -0.05 -12.07
CA LEU A 15 -9.46 -0.24 -10.98
C LEU A 15 -10.85 -0.62 -11.53
N PRO A 16 -11.41 -1.78 -11.14
CA PRO A 16 -12.80 -2.12 -11.43
C PRO A 16 -13.77 -1.13 -10.76
N SER A 17 -14.96 -0.96 -11.33
CA SER A 17 -15.92 0.07 -10.92
C SER A 17 -16.53 -0.11 -9.52
N ASP A 18 -16.37 -1.29 -8.92
CA ASP A 18 -16.84 -1.60 -7.57
C ASP A 18 -15.76 -1.33 -6.48
N TRP A 19 -14.58 -0.86 -6.88
CA TRP A 19 -13.59 -0.31 -5.97
C TRP A 19 -13.80 1.19 -5.78
N SER A 20 -13.70 1.65 -4.54
CA SER A 20 -13.77 3.06 -4.17
C SER A 20 -12.38 3.61 -3.90
N VAL A 21 -12.06 4.77 -4.49
CA VAL A 21 -10.83 5.52 -4.18
C VAL A 21 -11.13 6.47 -3.03
N ARG A 22 -10.47 6.26 -1.89
CA ARG A 22 -10.61 7.09 -0.68
C ARG A 22 -9.53 8.18 -0.62
N ARG A 23 -8.33 7.88 -1.12
CA ARG A 23 -7.20 8.81 -1.24
C ARG A 23 -6.36 8.42 -2.45
N ASN A 24 -5.85 9.40 -3.19
CA ASN A 24 -4.93 9.16 -4.29
C ASN A 24 -4.00 10.36 -4.51
N GLU A 25 -2.82 10.23 -3.93
CA GLU A 25 -1.63 11.06 -4.16
C GLU A 25 -0.48 10.18 -4.70
N PHE A 26 -0.81 9.03 -5.29
CA PHE A 26 0.16 8.16 -5.92
C PHE A 26 0.44 8.66 -7.33
N TYR A 27 1.52 9.42 -7.48
CA TYR A 27 1.91 10.04 -8.75
C TYR A 27 2.76 9.10 -9.61
N ASP A 28 2.72 9.31 -10.93
CA ASP A 28 3.56 8.66 -11.93
C ASP A 28 4.99 9.24 -11.90
N ILE A 29 5.69 9.03 -10.79
CA ILE A 29 7.09 9.42 -10.54
C ILE A 29 7.78 8.29 -9.78
N ASP A 30 9.01 7.96 -10.16
CA ASP A 30 9.81 6.96 -9.46
C ASP A 30 10.84 7.63 -8.54
N PRO A 31 11.09 7.12 -7.33
CA PRO A 31 12.12 7.69 -6.45
C PRO A 31 13.53 7.64 -7.06
N THR A 32 13.78 6.73 -8.00
CA THR A 32 15.04 6.61 -8.74
C THR A 32 15.15 7.56 -9.93
N ASP A 33 14.07 8.26 -10.30
CA ASP A 33 14.08 9.22 -11.40
C ASP A 33 15.00 10.42 -11.10
N ASN A 34 15.52 11.02 -12.18
CA ASN A 34 16.32 12.23 -12.11
C ASN A 34 15.42 13.48 -12.02
N ILE A 35 14.69 13.61 -10.91
CA ILE A 35 13.87 14.77 -10.55
C ILE A 35 14.43 15.47 -9.29
N PRO A 36 14.10 16.75 -9.04
CA PRO A 36 14.58 17.46 -7.85
C PRO A 36 14.23 16.74 -6.55
N GLU A 37 15.17 16.71 -5.59
CA GLU A 37 14.96 16.03 -4.30
C GLU A 37 13.81 16.64 -3.49
N ASP A 38 13.58 17.96 -3.57
CA ASP A 38 12.41 18.61 -2.96
C ASP A 38 11.09 18.04 -3.51
N ASP A 39 11.05 17.72 -4.81
CA ASP A 39 9.88 17.12 -5.44
C ASP A 39 9.69 15.66 -4.97
N LYS A 40 10.78 14.89 -4.86
CA LYS A 40 10.69 13.52 -4.28
C LYS A 40 10.23 13.57 -2.84
N PHE A 41 10.77 14.49 -2.06
CA PHE A 41 10.39 14.66 -0.66
C PHE A 41 8.90 14.97 -0.53
N LEU A 42 8.40 15.98 -1.24
CA LEU A 42 7.02 16.45 -1.15
C LEU A 42 5.99 15.46 -1.71
N ASN A 43 6.34 14.72 -2.75
CA ASN A 43 5.38 13.88 -3.48
C ASN A 43 5.55 12.37 -3.20
N ILE A 44 6.62 11.95 -2.54
CA ILE A 44 6.91 10.54 -2.22
C ILE A 44 7.32 10.39 -0.75
N TYR A 45 8.48 10.92 -0.37
CA TYR A 45 9.16 10.48 0.86
C TYR A 45 8.46 10.90 2.16
N CYS A 46 7.72 12.01 2.16
CA CYS A 46 6.98 12.47 3.34
C CYS A 46 5.52 12.00 3.37
N GLN A 47 5.13 11.10 2.46
CA GLN A 47 3.74 10.65 2.30
C GLN A 47 3.56 9.23 2.86
N GLU A 48 3.11 9.14 4.10
CA GLU A 48 2.72 7.86 4.71
C GLU A 48 1.42 7.29 4.10
N ASP A 49 0.59 8.15 3.50
CA ASP A 49 -0.64 7.75 2.81
C ASP A 49 -0.61 8.26 1.36
N LEU A 50 -0.21 7.42 0.40
CA LEU A 50 -0.20 7.74 -1.03
C LEU A 50 -1.47 7.27 -1.75
N LEU A 51 -2.00 6.10 -1.41
CA LEU A 51 -3.20 5.56 -2.04
C LEU A 51 -3.99 4.76 -1.02
N LEU A 52 -5.30 5.02 -0.93
CA LEU A 52 -6.23 4.17 -0.21
C LEU A 52 -7.40 3.83 -1.12
N ILE A 53 -7.52 2.55 -1.47
CA ILE A 53 -8.66 2.00 -2.21
C ILE A 53 -9.37 0.93 -1.39
N GLN A 54 -10.67 0.79 -1.61
CA GLN A 54 -11.50 -0.09 -0.80
C GLN A 54 -12.57 -0.79 -1.63
N LYS A 55 -12.79 -2.07 -1.34
CA LYS A 55 -13.92 -2.87 -1.81
C LYS A 55 -14.48 -3.69 -0.65
N GLU A 56 -15.75 -3.46 -0.31
CA GLU A 56 -16.37 -4.06 0.88
C GLU A 56 -15.50 -3.80 2.13
N ASN A 57 -15.06 -4.85 2.82
CA ASN A 57 -14.19 -4.79 4.00
C ASN A 57 -12.70 -4.89 3.65
N TYR A 58 -12.33 -5.01 2.38
CA TYR A 58 -10.95 -5.00 1.95
C TYR A 58 -10.46 -3.57 1.75
N HIS A 59 -9.32 -3.27 2.36
CA HIS A 59 -8.61 -2.01 2.23
C HIS A 59 -7.21 -2.28 1.73
N LEU A 60 -6.86 -1.66 0.60
CA LEU A 60 -5.50 -1.60 0.11
C LEU A 60 -4.98 -0.19 0.36
N ASP A 61 -4.01 -0.11 1.24
CA ASP A 61 -3.31 1.10 1.63
C ASP A 61 -1.86 1.07 1.11
N LEU A 62 -1.39 2.20 0.63
CA LEU A 62 -0.04 2.39 0.10
C LEU A 62 0.55 3.64 0.72
N GLY A 63 1.74 3.52 1.27
CA GLY A 63 2.52 4.63 1.81
C GLY A 63 4.00 4.51 1.44
N TRP A 64 4.75 5.59 1.65
CA TRP A 64 6.20 5.54 1.73
C TRP A 64 6.63 5.41 3.19
N TYR A 65 7.53 4.46 3.48
CA TYR A 65 8.07 4.26 4.82
C TYR A 65 9.60 4.23 4.77
N GLY A 66 10.22 4.73 5.84
CA GLY A 66 11.66 4.87 5.94
C GLY A 66 12.12 6.32 5.73
N SER A 67 13.42 6.52 5.63
CA SER A 67 14.02 7.83 5.32
C SER A 67 14.05 8.07 3.81
N ASP A 68 14.48 9.25 3.38
CA ASP A 68 14.85 9.60 2.01
C ASP A 68 16.16 8.91 1.54
N ASN A 69 16.34 7.63 1.88
CA ASN A 69 17.56 6.87 1.60
C ASN A 69 17.24 5.55 0.89
N LEU A 70 17.48 5.54 -0.42
CA LEU A 70 17.24 4.37 -1.27
C LEU A 70 18.21 3.21 -1.03
N ASP A 71 19.34 3.44 -0.34
CA ASP A 71 20.28 2.38 0.03
C ASP A 71 19.78 1.54 1.22
N ASN A 72 18.78 2.04 1.98
CA ASN A 72 18.22 1.30 3.10
C ASN A 72 17.11 0.34 2.61
N GLU A 73 17.23 -0.95 2.90
CA GLU A 73 16.22 -1.96 2.49
C GLU A 73 14.86 -1.80 3.19
N LEU A 74 14.83 -1.11 4.33
CA LEU A 74 13.58 -0.79 5.02
C LEU A 74 12.89 0.45 4.43
N THR A 75 13.52 1.14 3.48
CA THR A 75 12.96 2.29 2.79
C THR A 75 12.22 1.87 1.52
N GLY A 76 11.03 2.43 1.30
CA GLY A 76 10.31 2.26 0.05
C GLY A 76 8.81 2.41 0.21
N TYR A 77 8.11 2.25 -0.91
CA TYR A 77 6.68 2.05 -0.92
C TYR A 77 6.32 0.77 -0.14
N CYS A 78 5.25 0.82 0.64
CA CYS A 78 4.72 -0.32 1.36
C CYS A 78 3.22 -0.42 1.15
N ILE A 79 2.79 -1.56 0.62
CA ILE A 79 1.38 -1.92 0.48
C ILE A 79 0.97 -2.69 1.73
N HIS A 80 -0.16 -2.32 2.31
CA HIS A 80 -0.91 -3.10 3.29
C HIS A 80 -2.28 -3.45 2.70
N LEU A 81 -2.54 -4.74 2.49
CA LEU A 81 -3.89 -5.23 2.23
C LEU A 81 -4.43 -5.84 3.52
N PHE A 82 -5.52 -5.28 4.03
CA PHE A 82 -6.19 -5.79 5.22
C PHE A 82 -7.69 -5.97 4.96
N ASN A 83 -8.30 -6.85 5.75
CA ASN A 83 -9.72 -7.13 5.74
C ASN A 83 -10.31 -6.87 7.13
N GLY A 84 -11.26 -5.96 7.23
CA GLY A 84 -11.88 -5.55 8.50
C GLY A 84 -12.40 -4.12 8.45
N ASP A 85 -12.82 -3.61 9.60
CA ASP A 85 -13.46 -2.28 9.68
C ASP A 85 -12.43 -1.14 9.74
N SER A 86 -11.24 -1.41 10.29
CA SER A 86 -10.15 -0.43 10.41
C SER A 86 -8.81 -1.10 10.69
N TRP A 87 -7.72 -0.34 10.60
CA TRP A 87 -6.38 -0.80 10.96
C TRP A 87 -6.29 -1.45 12.35
N LEU A 88 -7.02 -0.92 13.34
CA LEU A 88 -6.99 -1.39 14.74
C LEU A 88 -7.77 -2.69 14.98
N ILE A 89 -8.66 -3.05 14.05
CA ILE A 89 -9.54 -4.22 14.14
C ILE A 89 -9.64 -4.83 12.75
N SER A 90 -8.57 -5.48 12.30
CA SER A 90 -8.49 -6.08 10.98
C SER A 90 -7.56 -7.28 10.91
N GLU A 91 -7.67 -8.02 9.81
CA GLU A 91 -6.75 -9.07 9.42
C GLU A 91 -5.80 -8.55 8.33
N LEU A 92 -4.50 -8.48 8.61
CA LEU A 92 -3.50 -8.27 7.57
C LEU A 92 -3.47 -9.50 6.67
N LEU A 93 -3.65 -9.28 5.37
CA LEU A 93 -3.58 -10.32 4.36
C LEU A 93 -2.25 -10.27 3.62
N VAL A 94 -1.78 -9.06 3.28
CA VAL A 94 -0.53 -8.86 2.58
C VAL A 94 0.17 -7.59 3.08
N LYS A 95 1.48 -7.69 3.30
CA LYS A 95 2.42 -6.57 3.40
C LYS A 95 3.51 -6.78 2.37
N PHE A 96 3.70 -5.82 1.48
CA PHE A 96 4.70 -5.88 0.42
C PHE A 96 5.43 -4.55 0.31
N ARG A 97 6.75 -4.60 0.21
CA ARG A 97 7.62 -3.43 0.10
C ARG A 97 8.41 -3.47 -1.19
N SER A 98 8.52 -2.33 -1.86
CA SER A 98 9.47 -2.14 -2.96
C SER A 98 9.83 -0.67 -3.12
N LYS A 99 10.98 -0.40 -3.73
CA LYS A 99 11.39 0.94 -4.18
C LYS A 99 10.98 1.20 -5.63
N ASP A 100 10.70 0.13 -6.39
CA ASP A 100 10.31 0.21 -7.80
C ASP A 100 8.80 0.44 -7.91
N LYS A 101 8.42 1.58 -8.51
CA LYS A 101 7.01 1.93 -8.70
C LYS A 101 6.26 0.90 -9.55
N ASN A 102 6.91 0.29 -10.54
CA ASN A 102 6.25 -0.69 -11.41
C ASN A 102 5.94 -1.98 -10.64
N GLU A 103 6.84 -2.43 -9.76
CA GLU A 103 6.56 -3.57 -8.87
C GLU A 103 5.36 -3.29 -7.95
N ILE A 104 5.24 -2.05 -7.46
CA ILE A 104 4.08 -1.62 -6.66
C ILE A 104 2.80 -1.63 -7.48
N VAL A 105 2.81 -1.10 -8.71
CA VAL A 105 1.65 -1.12 -9.61
C VAL A 105 1.23 -2.56 -9.95
N ASP A 106 2.19 -3.42 -10.29
CA ASP A 106 1.94 -4.82 -10.59
C ASP A 106 1.35 -5.56 -9.38
N GLN A 107 1.88 -5.28 -8.18
CA GLN A 107 1.37 -5.87 -6.96
C GLN A 107 -0.04 -5.37 -6.62
N ILE A 108 -0.33 -4.08 -6.76
CA ILE A 108 -1.68 -3.53 -6.58
C ILE A 108 -2.67 -4.22 -7.52
N ASN A 109 -2.35 -4.28 -8.82
CA ASN A 109 -3.19 -4.92 -9.83
C ASN A 109 -3.40 -6.42 -9.55
N SER A 110 -2.37 -7.12 -9.06
CA SER A 110 -2.44 -8.52 -8.65
C SER A 110 -3.36 -8.71 -7.45
N LEU A 111 -3.27 -7.84 -6.44
CA LEU A 111 -4.09 -7.92 -5.23
C LEU A 111 -5.56 -7.60 -5.50
N ILE A 112 -5.85 -6.59 -6.34
CA ILE A 112 -7.20 -6.29 -6.81
C ILE A 112 -7.84 -7.53 -7.44
N LYS A 113 -7.14 -8.18 -8.39
CA LYS A 113 -7.62 -9.41 -9.03
C LYS A 113 -7.84 -10.54 -8.04
N THR A 114 -6.94 -10.68 -7.07
CA THR A 114 -7.02 -11.72 -6.03
C THR A 114 -8.26 -11.52 -5.14
N VAL A 115 -8.56 -10.28 -4.77
CA VAL A 115 -9.77 -9.91 -4.01
C VAL A 115 -11.02 -10.14 -4.87
N ASP A 116 -11.03 -9.71 -6.13
CA ASP A 116 -12.16 -9.90 -7.04
C ASP A 116 -12.48 -11.38 -7.30
N ASN A 117 -11.44 -12.21 -7.37
CA ASN A 117 -11.56 -13.66 -7.50
C ASN A 117 -11.91 -14.37 -6.18
N LYS A 118 -12.04 -13.62 -5.06
CA LYS A 118 -12.39 -14.13 -3.73
C LYS A 118 -11.35 -15.11 -3.14
N ASP A 119 -10.10 -15.01 -3.57
CA ASP A 119 -9.04 -15.95 -3.16
C ASP A 119 -8.68 -15.85 -1.67
N PHE A 120 -9.01 -14.73 -1.03
CA PHE A 120 -8.77 -14.51 0.41
C PHE A 120 -9.90 -15.02 1.32
N GLU A 121 -11.10 -15.34 0.81
CA GLU A 121 -12.28 -15.65 1.63
C GLU A 121 -12.09 -16.85 2.60
N ARG A 122 -11.15 -17.76 2.29
CA ARG A 122 -10.89 -18.98 3.07
C ARG A 122 -9.62 -18.93 3.92
N LEU A 123 -8.95 -17.78 3.96
CA LEU A 123 -7.68 -17.59 4.66
C LEU A 123 -7.89 -16.75 5.92
N ILE A 124 -7.10 -17.03 6.96
CA ILE A 124 -7.07 -16.22 8.19
C ILE A 124 -5.80 -15.37 8.13
N GLY A 125 -5.96 -14.05 8.03
CA GLY A 125 -4.83 -13.13 8.08
C GLY A 125 -4.20 -13.01 9.47
N TYR A 126 -3.18 -12.15 9.57
CA TYR A 126 -2.65 -11.79 10.88
C TYR A 126 -3.62 -10.84 11.59
N GLN A 127 -4.08 -11.23 12.77
CA GLN A 127 -5.10 -10.48 13.51
C GLN A 127 -4.48 -9.31 14.28
N VAL A 128 -5.04 -8.13 14.06
CA VAL A 128 -4.79 -6.93 14.84
C VAL A 128 -6.06 -6.56 15.59
N SER A 129 -5.89 -6.27 16.87
CA SER A 129 -6.98 -5.91 17.78
C SER A 129 -6.47 -4.90 18.79
N GLU A 130 -7.33 -4.04 19.33
CA GLU A 130 -6.95 -3.07 20.37
C GLU A 130 -6.28 -3.71 21.61
N GLU A 131 -6.57 -4.99 21.89
CA GLU A 131 -6.03 -5.74 23.03
C GLU A 131 -4.64 -6.36 22.76
N ASN A 132 -4.25 -6.52 21.49
CA ASN A 132 -2.94 -7.00 21.08
C ASN A 132 -2.31 -5.90 20.24
N SER A 133 -1.38 -5.15 20.85
CA SER A 133 -0.65 -4.03 20.24
C SER A 133 0.26 -4.42 19.08
N ASN A 134 0.04 -5.58 18.47
CA ASN A 134 0.73 -6.03 17.28
C ASN A 134 0.19 -5.19 16.13
N ASP A 135 0.83 -4.07 15.86
CA ASP A 135 0.65 -3.37 14.60
C ASP A 135 1.30 -4.19 13.47
N PHE A 136 1.15 -3.75 12.22
CA PHE A 136 1.80 -4.43 11.10
C PHE A 136 3.33 -4.24 11.07
N THR A 137 3.96 -3.71 12.13
CA THR A 137 5.42 -3.50 12.18
C THR A 137 6.20 -4.78 12.47
N ASP A 138 5.55 -5.82 12.99
CA ASP A 138 6.18 -7.13 13.28
C ASP A 138 6.72 -7.86 12.03
N PHE A 139 6.36 -7.40 10.82
CA PHE A 139 6.73 -8.03 9.57
C PHE A 139 7.38 -7.03 8.62
N ASP A 140 8.48 -7.41 7.98
CA ASP A 140 8.98 -6.66 6.82
C ASP A 140 8.13 -6.97 5.58
N GLU A 141 7.74 -8.23 5.43
CA GLU A 141 6.84 -8.74 4.39
C GLU A 141 5.88 -9.78 4.97
N PHE A 142 4.67 -9.83 4.42
CA PHE A 142 3.67 -10.83 4.78
C PHE A 142 2.78 -11.16 3.59
N ASP A 143 2.45 -12.44 3.40
CA ASP A 143 1.43 -12.85 2.44
C ASP A 143 0.76 -14.13 2.93
N ILE A 144 -0.52 -14.03 3.30
CA ILE A 144 -1.25 -15.16 3.86
C ILE A 144 -1.35 -16.35 2.88
N ARG A 145 -1.25 -16.10 1.57
CA ARG A 145 -1.28 -17.17 0.55
C ARG A 145 -0.04 -18.07 0.64
N LYS A 146 1.07 -17.55 1.17
CA LYS A 146 2.30 -18.30 1.46
C LYS A 146 2.23 -19.04 2.80
N ASN A 147 1.48 -18.50 3.77
CA ASN A 147 1.40 -18.98 5.15
C ASN A 147 0.08 -19.69 5.47
N LYS A 148 -0.32 -20.67 4.63
CA LYS A 148 -1.64 -21.32 4.66
C LYS A 148 -2.09 -21.83 6.04
N LYS A 149 -2.77 -20.97 6.81
CA LYS A 149 -3.70 -21.37 7.86
C LYS A 149 -5.10 -21.18 7.30
N ALA A 150 -5.79 -22.29 7.05
CA ALA A 150 -7.17 -22.27 6.56
C ALA A 150 -8.14 -21.93 7.69
N ARG A 151 -9.23 -21.23 7.34
CA ARG A 151 -10.42 -21.04 8.19
C ARG A 151 -11.12 -22.36 8.50
#